data_AF-A0A841LP72-F1
#
_entry.id   AF-A0A841LP72-F1
#
_cell.length_a   1.000
_cell.length_b   1.000
_cell.length_c   1.000
_cell.angle_alpha   90.00
_cell.angle_beta   90.00
_cell.angle_gamma   90.00
#
_symmetry.space_group_name_H-M   'P 1'
#
loop_
_entity.id
_entity.type
_entity.pdbx_description
1 polymer ?
#
loop_
_entity_poly.entity_id
_entity_poly.type
_entity_poly.pdbx_seq_one_letter_code
_entity_poly.pdbx_strand_id
1 'polypeptide(L)' 'MLIISVFAIAEGLSKISFMKVSGVTVAVYSTWAIAQFFNGKKVASYLKAIIAYSLGVLIFGIVLVLLGISIDLLIKY' A
#
# COMPACT_ATOMS: atom_id res chain seq x y z
N MET A 1 5.35 -4.00 3.09
CA MET A 1 6.29 -3.14 3.86
C MET A 1 6.49 -3.74 5.24
N LEU A 2 7.71 -3.66 5.79
CA LEU A 2 8.06 -4.13 7.14
C LEU A 2 7.11 -3.61 8.25
N ILE A 3 6.53 -2.41 8.04
CA ILE A 3 5.52 -1.81 8.92
C ILE A 3 4.37 -2.78 9.20
N ILE A 4 3.82 -3.43 8.16
CA ILE A 4 2.72 -4.40 8.32
C ILE A 4 3.18 -5.63 9.10
N SER A 5 4.43 -6.08 8.88
CA SER A 5 4.99 -7.23 9.59
C SER A 5 5.08 -7.00 11.10
N VAL A 6 5.42 -5.78 11.55
CA VAL A 6 5.42 -5.43 12.97
C VAL A 6 4.01 -5.54 13.57
N PHE A 7 2.99 -5.01 12.87
CA PHE A 7 1.60 -5.13 13.31
C PHE A 7 1.08 -6.57 13.27
N ALA A 8 1.49 -7.37 12.28
CA ALA A 8 1.12 -8.77 12.18
C ALA A 8 1.68 -9.61 13.34
N ILE A 9 2.92 -9.33 13.77
CA ILE A 9 3.50 -9.97 14.97
C ILE A 9 2.72 -9.56 16.22
N ALA A 10 2.42 -8.27 16.37
CA ALA A 10 1.63 -7.76 17.50
C ALA A 10 0.21 -8.36 17.55
N GLU A 11 -0.45 -8.47 16.40
CA GLU A 11 -1.76 -9.13 16.21
C GLU A 11 -1.69 -10.62 16.57
N GLY A 12 -0.65 -11.34 16.12
CA GLY A 12 -0.42 -12.75 16.46
C GLY A 12 -0.22 -13.00 17.96
N LEU A 13 0.44 -12.06 18.67
CA LEU A 13 0.68 -12.16 20.11
C LEU A 13 -0.54 -11.75 20.95
N SER A 14 -1.23 -10.69 20.53
CA SER A 14 -2.32 -10.09 21.32
C SER A 14 -3.68 -10.72 21.02
N LYS A 15 -3.81 -11.40 19.87
CA LYS A 15 -5.08 -11.86 19.27
C LYS A 15 -6.10 -10.75 19.04
N ILE A 16 -5.67 -9.49 19.07
CA ILE A 16 -6.48 -8.30 18.77
C ILE A 16 -6.15 -7.87 17.36
N SER A 17 -7.17 -7.56 16.57
CA SER A 17 -6.94 -7.15 15.18
C SER A 17 -6.37 -5.74 15.08
N PHE A 18 -5.18 -5.62 14.48
CA PHE A 18 -4.52 -4.34 14.19
C PHE A 18 -4.60 -3.98 12.71
N MET A 19 -5.38 -4.71 11.90
CA MET A 19 -5.54 -4.46 10.46
C MET A 19 -5.90 -3.00 10.13
N LYS A 20 -6.86 -2.40 10.84
CA LYS A 20 -7.29 -1.02 10.55
C LYS A 20 -6.19 -0.01 10.86
N VAL A 21 -5.52 -0.18 12.00
CA VAL A 21 -4.44 0.72 12.45
C VAL A 21 -3.26 0.61 11.49
N SER A 22 -2.83 -0.62 11.18
CA SER A 22 -1.71 -0.87 10.27
C SER A 22 -1.95 -0.32 8.86
N GLY A 23 -3.18 -0.44 8.33
CA GLY A 23 -3.55 0.12 7.03
C GLY A 23 -3.43 1.65 6.99
N VAL A 24 -3.94 2.33 8.02
CA VAL A 24 -3.82 3.80 8.13
C VAL A 24 -2.35 4.21 8.29
N THR A 25 -1.59 3.53 9.14
CA THR A 25 -0.16 3.82 9.34
C THR A 25 0.63 3.69 8.04
N VAL A 26 0.38 2.64 7.26
CA VAL A 26 1.03 2.42 5.96
C VAL A 26 0.65 3.52 4.96
N ALA A 27 -0.63 3.90 4.89
CA ALA A 27 -1.08 4.95 3.97
C ALA A 27 -0.46 6.31 4.31
N VAL A 28 -0.42 6.68 5.59
CA VAL A 28 0.19 7.94 6.07
C VAL A 28 1.70 7.95 5.80
N TYR A 29 2.40 6.87 6.18
CA TYR A 29 3.84 6.77 5.96
C TYR A 29 4.19 6.82 4.46
N SER A 30 3.45 6.07 3.63
CA SER A 30 3.66 6.04 2.19
C SER A 30 3.42 7.41 1.58
N THR A 31 2.35 8.10 1.98
CA THR A 31 2.05 9.47 1.52
C THR A 31 3.18 10.44 1.88
N TRP A 32 3.66 10.40 3.12
CA TRP A 32 4.77 11.24 3.56
C TRP A 32 6.07 10.93 2.80
N ALA A 33 6.39 9.66 2.62
CA ALA A 33 7.58 9.23 1.89
C ALA A 33 7.53 9.66 0.42
N ILE A 34 6.37 9.51 -0.24
CA ILE A 34 6.16 9.96 -1.62
C ILE A 34 6.26 11.50 -1.72
N ALA A 35 5.73 12.23 -0.73
CA ALA A 35 5.79 13.70 -0.72
C ALA A 35 7.22 14.24 -0.69
N GLN A 36 8.18 13.52 -0.08
CA GLN A 36 9.60 13.90 -0.10
C GLN A 36 10.17 13.98 -1.52
N PHE A 37 9.74 13.10 -2.43
CA PHE A 37 10.16 13.13 -3.84
C PHE A 37 9.62 14.36 -4.59
N PHE A 38 8.50 14.93 -4.15
CA PHE A 38 7.88 16.12 -4.75
C PHE A 38 8.31 17.43 -4.10
N ASN A 39 9.48 17.47 -3.43
CA ASN A 39 9.93 18.61 -2.61
C ASN A 39 9.01 18.82 -1.38
N GLY A 40 9.14 17.94 -0.39
CA GLY A 40 8.24 17.76 0.76
C GLY A 40 8.03 18.95 1.71
N LYS A 41 8.61 20.13 1.43
CA LYS A 41 8.36 21.38 2.17
C LYS A 41 7.06 22.08 1.75
N LYS A 42 6.48 21.74 0.60
CA LYS A 42 5.28 22.39 0.07
C LYS A 42 4.03 21.53 0.34
N VAL A 43 2.94 22.17 0.77
CA VAL A 43 1.65 21.49 0.98
C VAL A 43 1.15 20.83 -0.31
N ALA A 44 1.38 21.47 -1.47
CA ALA A 44 1.05 20.92 -2.78
C ALA A 44 1.73 19.57 -3.08
N SER A 45 2.88 19.28 -2.46
CA SER A 45 3.62 18.04 -2.62
C SER A 45 2.94 16.86 -1.94
N TYR A 46 2.25 17.09 -0.82
CA TYR A 46 1.42 16.07 -0.17
C TYR A 46 0.17 15.75 -0.99
N LEU A 47 -0.44 16.75 -1.64
CA LEU A 47 -1.58 16.52 -2.54
C LEU A 47 -1.17 15.64 -3.73
N LYS A 48 -0.02 15.96 -4.36
CA LYS A 48 0.55 15.14 -5.43
C LYS A 48 0.90 13.73 -4.95
N ALA A 49 1.42 13.61 -3.73
CA ALA A 49 1.76 12.32 -3.15
C ALA A 49 0.55 11.40 -2.93
N ILE A 50 -0.57 11.94 -2.44
CA ILE A 50 -1.81 11.18 -2.30
C ILE A 50 -2.32 10.70 -3.65
N ILE A 51 -2.30 11.57 -4.68
CA ILE A 51 -2.71 11.20 -6.04
C ILE A 51 -1.79 10.10 -6.60
N ALA A 52 -0.48 10.24 -6.43
CA ALA A 52 0.49 9.25 -6.87
C ALA A 52 0.32 7.90 -6.13
N TYR A 53 0.07 7.92 -4.82
CA TYR A 53 -0.22 6.73 -4.03
C TYR A 53 -1.49 6.02 -4.54
N SER A 54 -2.58 6.77 -4.72
CA SER A 54 -3.84 6.22 -5.25
C SER A 54 -3.70 5.64 -6.65
N LEU A 55 -2.96 6.31 -7.54
CA LEU A 55 -2.62 5.77 -8.86
C LEU A 55 -1.80 4.48 -8.76
N GLY A 56 -0.81 4.43 -7.87
CA GLY A 56 -0.01 3.23 -7.63
C GLY A 56 -0.86 2.04 -7.17
N VAL A 57 -1.81 2.27 -6.26
CA VAL A 57 -2.77 1.25 -5.79
C VAL A 57 -3.66 0.75 -6.93
N LEU A 58 -4.18 1.66 -7.77
CA LEU A 58 -5.00 1.29 -8.92
C LEU A 58 -4.23 0.45 -9.95
N ILE A 59 -3.03 0.88 -10.32
CA ILE A 59 -2.18 0.17 -11.28
C ILE A 59 -1.82 -1.21 -10.73
N PHE A 60 -1.46 -1.30 -9.45
CA PHE A 60 -1.18 -2.57 -8.80
C PHE A 60 -2.39 -3.52 -8.83
N GLY A 61 -3.60 -3.00 -8.61
CA GLY A 61 -4.84 -3.78 -8.74
C GLY A 61 -5.05 -4.34 -10.15
N ILE A 62 -4.83 -3.51 -11.18
CA ILE A 62 -4.91 -3.96 -12.59
C ILE A 62 -3.89 -5.06 -12.87
N VAL A 63 -2.65 -4.90 -12.40
CA VAL A 63 -1.59 -5.91 -12.57
C VAL A 63 -1.96 -7.22 -11.86
N LEU A 64 -2.54 -7.17 -10.66
CA LEU A 64 -3.01 -8.35 -9.95
C LEU A 64 -4.10 -9.11 -10.72
N VAL A 65 -5.06 -8.39 -11.30
CA VAL A 65 -6.10 -9.00 -12.15
C VAL A 65 -5.48 -9.67 -13.37
N LEU A 66 -4.57 -8.99 -14.06
CA LEU A 66 -3.86 -9.54 -15.22
C LEU A 66 -3.03 -10.78 -14.85
N LEU A 67 -2.37 -10.77 -13.69
CA LEU A 67 -1.65 -11.93 -13.17
C LEU A 67 -2.60 -13.09 -12.89
N GLY A 68 -3.75 -12.84 -12.26
CA GLY A 68 -4.77 -13.87 -12.03
C GLY A 68 -5.26 -14.51 -13.33
N ILE A 69 -5.58 -13.69 -14.33
CA ILE A 69 -5.97 -14.18 -15.67
C ILE A 69 -4.84 -15.01 -16.29
N SER A 70 -3.59 -14.57 -16.17
CA SER A 70 -2.44 -15.29 -16.71
C SER A 70 -2.26 -16.66 -16.05
N ILE A 71 -2.42 -16.72 -14.73
CA ILE A 71 -2.35 -17.98 -13.97
C ILE A 71 -3.48 -18.92 -14.37
N ASP A 72 -4.72 -18.42 -14.48
CA ASP A 72 -5.87 -19.22 -14.91
C ASP A 72 -5.68 -19.80 -16.32
N LEU A 73 -5.12 -19.00 -17.24
CA LEU A 73 -4.80 -19.46 -18.59
C LEU A 73 -3.72 -20.56 -18.59
N LEU A 74 -2.72 -20.45 -17.72
CA LEU A 74 -1.66 -21.46 -17.59
C LEU A 74 -2.12 -22.75 -16.91
N ILE A 75 -3.06 -22.68 -15.96
CA ILE A 75 -3.60 -23.87 -15.28
C ILE A 75 -4.64 -24.59 -16.15
N LYS A 76 -5.36 -23.85 -17.01
CA LYS A 76 -6.38 -24.40 -17.90
C LYS A 76 -5.79 -25.12 -19.13
N TYR A 77 -4.52 -24.91 -19.44
CA TYR A 77 -3.78 -25.56 -20.52
C TYR A 77 -2.89 -26.68 -19.97
#